data_AF-A0A7G8Q311-F1
#
_entry.id   AF-A0A7G8Q311-F1
#
_cell.length_a   1.000
_cell.length_b   1.000
_cell.length_c   1.000
_cell.angle_alpha   90.00
_cell.angle_beta   90.00
_cell.angle_gamma   90.00
#
_symmetry.space_group_name_H-M   'P 1'
#
loop_
_entity.id
_entity.type
_entity.pdbx_description
1 polymer ?
#
loop_
_entity_poly.entity_id
_entity_poly.type
_entity_poly.pdbx_seq_one_letter_code
_entity_poly.pdbx_strand_id
1 'polypeptide(L)'
;MPNTLPRRKAALLVATLMASSALGLHAAETRAPLTIDEALKASAEQHRPVILDFQAVWCYSCYYMASHVLNGKEWEAVERKAIVVEADADSPDGQAWMKKLNASFLPSYVVLDAHGNELGRITAEQPREKFYPKINAILATGDTLDGLKQKAAKGTVDDVANVLEAYQARSEGSGGLDWFATLPVAQQQSAKKQARVGVTLDQLVLIKAETAKDDIAVIAAAQKVLAQDIGCQRPYVLDHLLASSEKLPAAARKTLLAAQRKPLDTYVNSQVLVATPACADQRSAVLTSVELDEALGDQAAATAILDRAITQTRQRLGNNLASDRNLADNLRIYLQRDKRTAELDDYQRKLIAAYPNDYVYAYRYGRSLVDAGKPADALPYLTQAADKAYGANRLAVALQRVKALKALHRNDEAKKLADDVLETNGPWFPKQADALKAELKA
;
A
#
# COMPACT_ATOMS: atom_id res chain seq x y z
N MET A 1 -49.32 -12.13 -70.91
CA MET A 1 -48.67 -10.81 -71.05
C MET A 1 -47.75 -10.61 -69.85
N PRO A 2 -46.69 -9.78 -69.88
CA PRO A 2 -45.47 -9.90 -70.70
C PRO A 2 -44.20 -9.91 -69.78
N ASN A 3 -42.93 -10.06 -70.22
CA ASN A 3 -42.38 -10.20 -71.57
C ASN A 3 -41.08 -11.04 -71.63
N THR A 4 -40.56 -11.18 -72.85
CA THR A 4 -39.27 -11.72 -73.31
C THR A 4 -37.97 -11.10 -72.75
N LEU A 5 -36.93 -11.93 -72.61
CA LEU A 5 -35.49 -11.57 -72.77
C LEU A 5 -35.26 -10.78 -74.09
N PRO A 6 -34.31 -9.81 -74.16
CA PRO A 6 -32.92 -10.21 -74.44
C PRO A 6 -31.79 -9.29 -73.89
N ARG A 7 -30.57 -9.84 -73.90
CA ARG A 7 -29.30 -9.11 -73.74
C ARG A 7 -29.18 -7.93 -74.72
N ARG A 8 -28.73 -6.76 -74.25
CA ARG A 8 -28.07 -5.74 -75.08
C ARG A 8 -26.85 -5.10 -74.40
N LYS A 9 -25.73 -5.27 -75.09
CA LYS A 9 -24.55 -4.39 -75.30
C LYS A 9 -24.15 -3.35 -74.24
N ALA A 10 -22.84 -3.39 -73.97
CA ALA A 10 -22.02 -2.45 -73.22
C ALA A 10 -22.25 -0.94 -73.50
N ALA A 11 -21.97 -0.15 -72.46
CA ALA A 11 -21.45 1.21 -72.58
C ALA A 11 -20.40 1.45 -71.47
N LEU A 12 -19.30 2.11 -71.84
CA LEU A 12 -18.26 2.57 -70.91
C LEU A 12 -18.83 3.59 -69.91
N LEU A 13 -18.43 3.52 -68.65
CA LEU A 13 -18.39 4.71 -67.80
C LEU A 13 -17.01 4.81 -67.14
N VAL A 14 -16.42 6.01 -67.22
CA VAL A 14 -15.08 6.33 -66.73
C VAL A 14 -15.10 6.33 -65.20
N ALA A 15 -14.27 5.48 -64.59
CA ALA A 15 -14.05 5.49 -63.14
C ALA A 15 -13.08 6.63 -62.79
N THR A 16 -13.62 7.78 -62.40
CA THR A 16 -12.83 8.91 -61.88
C THR A 16 -12.17 8.51 -60.57
N LEU A 17 -10.83 8.43 -60.55
CA LEU A 17 -10.06 8.22 -59.32
C LEU A 17 -10.24 9.44 -58.40
N MET A 18 -11.12 9.35 -57.41
CA MET A 18 -11.05 10.23 -56.25
C MET A 18 -9.97 9.68 -55.31
N ALA A 19 -8.83 10.37 -55.25
CA ALA A 19 -7.80 10.13 -54.26
C ALA A 19 -8.30 10.58 -52.89
N SER A 20 -9.02 9.70 -52.20
CA SER A 20 -9.39 9.90 -50.79
C SER A 20 -8.14 9.85 -49.93
N SER A 21 -7.64 11.03 -49.54
CA SER A 21 -6.55 11.20 -48.59
C SER A 21 -6.93 10.59 -47.24
N ALA A 22 -6.63 9.32 -47.06
CA ALA A 22 -6.67 8.67 -45.76
C ALA A 22 -5.56 9.27 -44.89
N LEU A 23 -5.89 10.37 -44.20
CA LEU A 23 -5.22 10.77 -42.97
C LEU A 23 -5.36 9.61 -41.99
N GLY A 24 -4.39 8.70 -42.04
CA GLY A 24 -4.26 7.64 -41.06
C GLY A 24 -4.04 8.28 -39.71
N LEU A 25 -5.13 8.38 -38.92
CA LEU A 25 -5.01 8.51 -37.48
C LEU A 25 -4.14 7.34 -37.03
N HIS A 26 -2.87 7.65 -36.78
CA HIS A 26 -2.07 6.84 -35.89
C HIS A 26 -2.73 6.99 -34.52
N ALA A 27 -3.68 6.09 -34.24
CA ALA A 27 -3.90 5.65 -32.88
C ALA A 27 -2.58 5.01 -32.45
N ALA A 28 -1.66 5.85 -32.00
CA ALA A 28 -0.51 5.38 -31.26
C ALA A 28 -1.07 4.61 -30.08
N GLU A 29 -0.80 3.31 -30.04
CA GLU A 29 -0.94 2.55 -28.81
C GLU A 29 -0.03 3.24 -27.79
N THR A 30 -0.62 4.11 -26.97
CA THR A 30 0.08 4.76 -25.86
C THR A 30 0.35 3.70 -24.82
N ARG A 31 1.40 2.90 -25.08
CA ARG A 31 2.00 1.98 -24.13
C ARG A 31 2.23 2.78 -22.85
N ALA A 32 1.71 2.26 -21.73
CA ALA A 32 1.88 2.92 -20.44
C ALA A 32 3.38 3.21 -20.21
N PRO A 33 3.74 4.43 -19.74
CA PRO A 33 5.12 4.79 -19.51
C PRO A 33 5.77 3.81 -18.53
N LEU A 34 6.98 3.38 -18.83
CA LEU A 34 7.70 2.34 -18.08
C LEU A 34 8.51 2.93 -16.92
N THR A 35 8.69 4.25 -16.89
CA THR A 35 9.39 4.99 -15.83
C THR A 35 8.63 6.25 -15.44
N ILE A 36 8.97 6.82 -14.27
CA ILE A 36 8.35 8.05 -13.79
C ILE A 36 8.71 9.25 -14.68
N ASP A 37 9.94 9.31 -15.19
CA ASP A 37 10.39 10.38 -16.09
C ASP A 37 9.67 10.35 -17.46
N GLU A 38 9.40 9.14 -18.01
CA GLU A 38 8.57 9.00 -19.21
C GLU A 38 7.15 9.50 -18.98
N ALA A 39 6.57 9.24 -17.81
CA ALA A 39 5.24 9.71 -17.45
C ALA A 39 5.17 11.23 -17.28
N LEU A 40 6.19 11.86 -16.68
CA LEU A 40 6.30 13.32 -16.57
C LEU A 40 6.48 14.00 -17.93
N LYS A 41 7.24 13.38 -18.83
CA LYS A 41 7.33 13.85 -20.22
C LYS A 41 5.97 13.79 -20.92
N ALA A 42 5.29 12.64 -20.84
CA ALA A 42 3.96 12.47 -21.39
C ALA A 42 2.92 13.40 -20.73
N SER A 43 3.09 13.74 -19.46
CA SER A 43 2.28 14.72 -18.72
C SER A 43 2.43 16.14 -19.29
N ALA A 44 3.65 16.56 -19.60
CA ALA A 44 3.92 17.84 -20.24
C ALA A 44 3.34 17.91 -21.67
N GLU A 45 3.41 16.83 -22.43
CA GLU A 45 2.85 16.74 -23.79
C GLU A 45 1.31 16.74 -23.78
N GLN A 46 0.69 15.94 -22.90
CA GLN A 46 -0.76 15.73 -22.87
C GLN A 46 -1.52 16.70 -21.95
N HIS A 47 -0.82 17.53 -21.16
CA HIS A 47 -1.42 18.42 -20.16
C HIS A 47 -2.28 17.69 -19.12
N ARG A 48 -1.84 16.50 -18.70
CA ARG A 48 -2.53 15.60 -17.76
C ARG A 48 -1.63 15.30 -16.57
N PRO A 49 -2.12 15.32 -15.31
CA PRO A 49 -1.29 14.98 -14.15
C PRO A 49 -0.85 13.51 -14.19
N VAL A 50 0.24 13.19 -13.48
CA VAL A 50 0.72 11.82 -13.27
C VAL A 50 0.18 11.29 -11.93
N ILE A 51 -0.24 10.03 -11.87
CA ILE A 51 -0.48 9.32 -10.61
C ILE A 51 0.59 8.25 -10.47
N LEU A 52 1.40 8.36 -9.42
CA LEU A 52 2.34 7.33 -9.00
C LEU A 52 1.64 6.42 -7.99
N ASP A 53 1.39 5.17 -8.37
CA ASP A 53 1.01 4.10 -7.44
C ASP A 53 2.28 3.41 -6.93
N PHE A 54 2.78 3.87 -5.77
CA PHE A 54 3.90 3.20 -5.11
C PHE A 54 3.43 1.88 -4.51
N GLN A 55 3.96 0.78 -5.05
CA GLN A 55 3.57 -0.59 -4.72
C GLN A 55 4.78 -1.53 -4.62
N ALA A 56 4.60 -2.74 -4.09
CA ALA A 56 5.64 -3.77 -4.08
C ALA A 56 5.03 -5.18 -4.06
N VAL A 57 5.75 -6.17 -4.60
CA VAL A 57 5.19 -7.54 -4.73
C VAL A 57 4.94 -8.26 -3.40
N TRP A 58 5.53 -7.79 -2.30
CA TRP A 58 5.28 -8.28 -0.94
C TRP A 58 4.17 -7.52 -0.18
N CYS A 59 3.64 -6.44 -0.74
CA CYS A 59 2.65 -5.53 -0.13
C CYS A 59 1.23 -6.11 -0.21
N TYR A 60 0.72 -6.64 0.90
CA TYR A 60 -0.63 -7.23 0.94
C TYR A 60 -1.75 -6.22 0.66
N SER A 61 -1.60 -4.98 1.14
CA SER A 61 -2.48 -3.84 0.96
C SER A 61 -2.61 -3.42 -0.51
N CYS A 62 -1.50 -3.47 -1.24
CA CYS A 62 -1.44 -3.16 -2.67
C CYS A 62 -2.29 -4.15 -3.48
N TYR A 63 -2.34 -5.43 -3.08
CA TYR A 63 -3.24 -6.41 -3.71
C TYR A 63 -4.72 -6.16 -3.44
N TYR A 64 -5.09 -5.67 -2.26
CA TYR A 64 -6.47 -5.22 -2.01
C TYR A 64 -6.84 -4.12 -3.00
N MET A 65 -5.98 -3.10 -3.13
CA MET A 65 -6.23 -1.97 -4.01
C MET A 65 -6.39 -2.41 -5.47
N ALA A 66 -5.44 -3.18 -6.03
CA ALA A 66 -5.53 -3.67 -7.40
C ALA A 66 -6.80 -4.54 -7.67
N SER A 67 -7.15 -5.43 -6.73
CA SER A 67 -8.27 -6.38 -6.92
C SER A 67 -9.66 -5.82 -6.59
N HIS A 68 -9.76 -4.82 -5.71
CA HIS A 68 -11.05 -4.28 -5.25
C HIS A 68 -11.30 -2.81 -5.64
N VAL A 69 -10.26 -2.03 -5.91
CA VAL A 69 -10.37 -0.56 -6.01
C VAL A 69 -9.92 -0.03 -7.36
N LEU A 70 -8.70 -0.33 -7.81
CA LEU A 70 -8.07 0.17 -9.04
C LEU A 70 -8.53 -0.62 -10.28
N ASN A 71 -9.85 -0.78 -10.42
CA ASN A 71 -10.45 -1.51 -11.53
C ASN A 71 -11.88 -1.06 -11.83
N GLY A 72 -12.38 -1.43 -13.01
CA GLY A 72 -13.71 -1.09 -13.48
C GLY A 72 -13.83 0.39 -13.90
N LYS A 73 -15.06 0.81 -14.18
CA LYS A 73 -15.37 2.06 -14.89
C LYS A 73 -14.90 3.32 -14.16
N GLU A 74 -14.90 3.32 -12.83
CA GLU A 74 -14.40 4.44 -12.03
C GLU A 74 -12.88 4.57 -12.15
N TRP A 75 -12.13 3.46 -12.25
CA TRP A 75 -10.69 3.48 -12.45
C TRP A 75 -10.33 3.91 -13.87
N GLU A 76 -11.00 3.36 -14.88
CA GLU A 76 -10.87 3.80 -16.27
C GLU A 76 -11.14 5.31 -16.41
N ALA A 77 -12.01 5.89 -15.56
CA ALA A 77 -12.28 7.32 -15.54
C ALA A 77 -11.16 8.15 -14.90
N VAL A 78 -10.37 7.56 -14.00
CA VAL A 78 -9.11 8.13 -13.49
C VAL A 78 -8.01 8.04 -14.56
N GLU A 79 -7.84 6.87 -15.19
CA GLU A 79 -6.88 6.62 -16.28
C GLU A 79 -7.12 7.45 -17.55
N ARG A 80 -8.34 7.97 -17.75
CA ARG A 80 -8.63 8.97 -18.80
C ARG A 80 -8.23 10.40 -18.41
N LYS A 81 -8.18 10.72 -17.12
CA LYS A 81 -7.84 12.07 -16.61
C LYS A 81 -6.33 12.22 -16.35
N ALA A 82 -5.69 11.18 -15.85
CA ALA A 82 -4.30 11.19 -15.41
C ALA A 82 -3.49 10.06 -16.07
N ILE A 83 -2.18 10.22 -16.15
CA ILE A 83 -1.24 9.19 -16.60
C ILE A 83 -0.85 8.37 -15.36
N VAL A 84 -1.21 7.09 -15.31
CA VAL A 84 -0.90 6.21 -14.18
C VAL A 84 0.46 5.52 -14.40
N VAL A 85 1.26 5.44 -13.33
CA VAL A 85 2.50 4.66 -13.26
C VAL A 85 2.44 3.76 -12.03
N GLU A 86 2.59 2.44 -12.22
CA GLU A 86 2.93 1.54 -11.12
C GLU A 86 4.41 1.68 -10.79
N ALA A 87 4.72 2.31 -9.66
CA ALA A 87 6.08 2.56 -9.21
C ALA A 87 6.52 1.50 -8.18
N ASP A 88 7.33 0.53 -8.60
CA ASP A 88 7.90 -0.49 -7.70
C ASP A 88 8.83 0.15 -6.66
N ALA A 89 8.42 0.08 -5.39
CA ALA A 89 9.14 0.64 -4.24
C ALA A 89 10.51 -0.02 -3.98
N ASP A 90 10.74 -1.22 -4.50
CA ASP A 90 12.04 -1.91 -4.41
C ASP A 90 12.98 -1.58 -5.59
N SER A 91 12.50 -0.82 -6.59
CA SER A 91 13.30 -0.36 -7.73
C SER A 91 14.14 0.88 -7.38
N PRO A 92 15.28 1.12 -8.06
CA PRO A 92 16.09 2.32 -7.84
C PRO A 92 15.33 3.63 -8.10
N ASP A 93 14.47 3.66 -9.13
CA ASP A 93 13.63 4.82 -9.49
C ASP A 93 12.55 5.06 -8.42
N GLY A 94 11.84 4.01 -8.03
CA GLY A 94 10.84 4.06 -6.96
C GLY A 94 11.43 4.54 -5.63
N GLN A 95 12.60 4.03 -5.21
CA GLN A 95 13.28 4.50 -4.00
C GLN A 95 13.72 5.96 -4.08
N ALA A 96 14.20 6.42 -5.24
CA ALA A 96 14.58 7.82 -5.43
C ALA A 96 13.36 8.76 -5.31
N TRP A 97 12.24 8.39 -5.94
CA TRP A 97 11.01 9.18 -5.89
C TRP A 97 10.30 9.12 -4.54
N MET A 98 10.23 7.95 -3.88
CA MET A 98 9.72 7.82 -2.52
C MET A 98 10.52 8.70 -1.55
N LYS A 99 11.85 8.75 -1.68
CA LYS A 99 12.69 9.65 -0.90
C LYS A 99 12.43 11.13 -1.23
N LYS A 100 12.33 11.50 -2.50
CA LYS A 100 12.04 12.88 -2.95
C LYS A 100 10.70 13.38 -2.43
N LEU A 101 9.68 12.53 -2.41
CA LEU A 101 8.31 12.84 -2.01
C LEU A 101 8.03 12.57 -0.52
N ASN A 102 9.00 12.06 0.25
CA ASN A 102 8.77 11.57 1.60
C ASN A 102 7.57 10.60 1.68
N ALA A 103 7.46 9.68 0.72
CA ALA A 103 6.45 8.61 0.72
C ALA A 103 7.06 7.37 1.39
N SER A 104 6.64 7.08 2.62
CA SER A 104 7.22 6.04 3.48
C SER A 104 6.33 4.81 3.70
N PHE A 105 5.07 4.86 3.25
CA PHE A 105 4.07 3.80 3.41
C PHE A 105 3.62 3.29 2.04
N LEU A 106 3.20 2.01 1.97
CA LEU A 106 2.66 1.37 0.77
C LEU A 106 1.27 0.78 1.04
N PRO A 107 0.34 0.85 0.08
CA PRO A 107 0.45 1.64 -1.15
C PRO A 107 0.43 3.15 -0.87
N SER A 108 0.96 3.94 -1.80
CA SER A 108 0.85 5.41 -1.75
C SER A 108 0.62 5.95 -3.15
N TYR A 109 -0.50 6.65 -3.33
CA TYR A 109 -0.94 7.23 -4.59
C TYR A 109 -0.60 8.70 -4.60
N VAL A 110 0.50 9.10 -5.25
CA VAL A 110 0.94 10.51 -5.29
C VAL A 110 0.61 11.10 -6.65
N VAL A 111 -0.13 12.21 -6.67
CA VAL A 111 -0.51 12.93 -7.89
C VAL A 111 0.47 14.08 -8.12
N LEU A 112 1.11 14.09 -9.29
CA LEU A 112 2.09 15.10 -9.70
C LEU A 112 1.59 15.94 -10.88
N ASP A 113 2.06 17.18 -10.97
CA ASP A 113 2.01 17.96 -12.21
C ASP A 113 3.13 17.56 -13.19
N ALA A 114 3.14 18.18 -14.38
CA ALA A 114 4.15 17.95 -15.42
C ALA A 114 5.58 18.40 -15.03
N HIS A 115 5.75 19.13 -13.92
CA HIS A 115 7.04 19.54 -13.38
C HIS A 115 7.48 18.62 -12.21
N GLY A 116 6.65 17.66 -11.82
CA GLY A 116 6.90 16.76 -10.70
C GLY A 116 6.62 17.38 -9.32
N ASN A 117 5.84 18.47 -9.25
CA ASN A 117 5.33 19.01 -7.99
C ASN A 117 4.11 18.21 -7.54
N GLU A 118 3.96 17.98 -6.24
CA GLU A 118 2.83 17.23 -5.70
C GLU A 118 1.55 18.07 -5.59
N LEU A 119 0.51 17.60 -6.27
CA LEU A 119 -0.85 18.11 -6.17
C LEU A 119 -1.54 17.55 -4.90
N GLY A 120 -1.43 16.25 -4.67
CA GLY A 120 -1.88 15.60 -3.45
C GLY A 120 -1.56 14.11 -3.42
N ARG A 121 -1.89 13.44 -2.31
CA ARG A 121 -1.71 12.00 -2.19
C ARG A 121 -2.81 11.30 -1.41
N ILE A 122 -2.90 9.99 -1.62
CA ILE A 122 -3.71 9.06 -0.81
C ILE A 122 -2.75 7.98 -0.29
N THR A 123 -2.74 7.77 1.02
CA THR A 123 -1.89 6.75 1.67
C THR A 123 -2.71 5.53 2.11
N ALA A 124 -2.04 4.37 2.12
CA ALA A 124 -2.57 3.06 2.49
C ALA A 124 -3.76 2.58 1.64
N GLU A 125 -4.24 1.37 1.92
CA GLU A 125 -5.45 0.85 1.33
C GLU A 125 -6.70 1.60 1.81
N GLN A 126 -7.59 1.94 0.87
CA GLN A 126 -8.87 2.60 1.17
C GLN A 126 -9.95 1.98 0.30
N PRO A 127 -11.14 1.66 0.85
CA PRO A 127 -12.24 1.10 0.07
C PRO A 127 -12.75 2.13 -0.97
N ARG A 128 -13.44 1.65 -2.01
CA ARG A 128 -13.80 2.45 -3.22
C ARG A 128 -14.46 3.78 -2.87
N GLU A 129 -15.41 3.76 -1.94
CA GLU A 129 -16.19 4.91 -1.50
C GLU A 129 -15.38 5.96 -0.70
N LYS A 130 -14.16 5.64 -0.30
CA LYS A 130 -13.19 6.59 0.29
C LYS A 130 -12.10 7.01 -0.69
N PHE A 131 -11.64 6.09 -1.53
CA PHE A 131 -10.60 6.34 -2.52
C PHE A 131 -11.07 7.29 -3.64
N TYR A 132 -12.20 6.98 -4.28
CA TYR A 132 -12.65 7.71 -5.47
C TYR A 132 -13.00 9.18 -5.24
N PRO A 133 -13.67 9.59 -4.15
CA PRO A 133 -13.87 11.00 -3.85
C PRO A 133 -12.56 11.77 -3.70
N LYS A 134 -11.56 11.19 -3.02
CA LYS A 134 -10.25 11.83 -2.79
C LYS A 134 -9.47 12.00 -4.08
N ILE A 135 -9.32 10.95 -4.89
CA ILE A 135 -8.52 11.04 -6.13
C ILE A 135 -9.19 11.98 -7.14
N ASN A 136 -10.52 11.95 -7.27
CA ASN A 136 -11.23 12.89 -8.12
C ASN A 136 -11.14 14.34 -7.60
N ALA A 137 -11.11 14.58 -6.30
CA ALA A 137 -10.90 15.92 -5.75
C ALA A 137 -9.51 16.47 -6.11
N ILE A 138 -8.44 15.69 -5.90
CA ILE A 138 -7.06 16.09 -6.25
C ILE A 138 -6.94 16.38 -7.75
N LEU A 139 -7.52 15.52 -8.59
CA LEU A 139 -7.53 15.70 -10.06
C LEU A 139 -8.40 16.86 -10.54
N ALA A 140 -9.41 17.28 -9.76
CA ALA A 140 -10.30 18.38 -10.10
C ALA A 140 -9.78 19.75 -9.61
N THR A 141 -9.05 19.81 -8.50
CA THR A 141 -8.41 21.04 -8.03
C THR A 141 -7.19 21.38 -8.87
N GLY A 142 -6.33 20.38 -9.15
CA GLY A 142 -5.07 20.58 -9.87
C GLY A 142 -4.07 21.49 -9.15
N ASP A 143 -4.30 21.83 -7.87
CA ASP A 143 -3.45 22.71 -7.08
C ASP A 143 -2.35 21.93 -6.35
N THR A 144 -1.18 22.54 -6.22
CA THR A 144 -0.22 22.14 -5.17
C THR A 144 -0.74 22.55 -3.80
N LEU A 145 -0.09 22.05 -2.73
CA LEU A 145 -0.38 22.44 -1.35
C LEU A 145 -0.37 23.97 -1.16
N ASP A 146 0.51 24.71 -1.84
CA ASP A 146 0.56 26.17 -1.74
C ASP A 146 -0.61 26.86 -2.48
N GLY A 147 -1.09 26.28 -3.59
CA GLY A 147 -2.34 26.71 -4.23
C GLY A 147 -3.55 26.53 -3.30
N LEU A 148 -3.63 25.38 -2.60
CA LEU A 148 -4.68 25.15 -1.59
C LEU A 148 -4.61 26.17 -0.45
N LYS A 149 -3.41 26.50 0.06
CA LYS A 149 -3.24 27.55 1.10
C LYS A 149 -3.73 28.91 0.62
N GLN A 150 -3.40 29.30 -0.61
CA GLN A 150 -3.81 30.59 -1.19
C GLN A 150 -5.34 30.68 -1.32
N LYS A 151 -6.00 29.59 -1.72
CA LYS A 151 -7.47 29.49 -1.75
C LYS A 151 -8.05 29.58 -0.33
N ALA A 152 -7.55 28.79 0.61
CA ALA A 152 -8.02 28.76 2.00
C ALA A 152 -7.86 30.10 2.74
N ALA A 153 -6.83 30.90 2.43
CA ALA A 153 -6.60 32.21 3.05
C ALA A 153 -7.73 33.24 2.81
N LYS A 154 -8.58 33.02 1.79
CA LYS A 154 -9.79 33.82 1.50
C LYS A 154 -11.04 32.95 1.34
N GLY A 155 -10.91 31.66 1.66
CA GLY A 155 -11.88 30.63 1.31
C GLY A 155 -12.81 30.26 2.45
N THR A 156 -13.48 29.14 2.26
CA THR A 156 -14.41 28.53 3.20
C THR A 156 -13.67 27.79 4.33
N VAL A 157 -14.44 27.34 5.32
CA VAL A 157 -13.94 26.37 6.32
C VAL A 157 -13.55 25.04 5.65
N ASP A 158 -14.21 24.66 4.55
CA ASP A 158 -13.87 23.43 3.83
C ASP A 158 -12.49 23.53 3.17
N ASP A 159 -12.15 24.68 2.59
CA ASP A 159 -10.80 24.94 2.03
C ASP A 159 -9.71 24.85 3.12
N VAL A 160 -10.00 25.32 4.33
CA VAL A 160 -9.08 25.19 5.47
C VAL A 160 -8.85 23.73 5.85
N ALA A 161 -9.91 22.93 5.91
CA ALA A 161 -9.78 21.50 6.16
C ALA A 161 -9.02 20.77 5.04
N ASN A 162 -9.24 21.11 3.76
CA ASN A 162 -8.53 20.51 2.64
C ASN A 162 -7.01 20.71 2.76
N VAL A 163 -6.54 21.87 3.23
CA VAL A 163 -5.11 22.12 3.49
C VAL A 163 -4.60 21.28 4.67
N LEU A 164 -5.37 21.17 5.75
CA LEU A 164 -4.99 20.35 6.91
C LEU A 164 -4.90 18.85 6.56
N GLU A 165 -5.87 18.34 5.80
CA GLU A 165 -5.89 16.96 5.31
C GLU A 165 -4.74 16.71 4.32
N ALA A 166 -4.37 17.70 3.51
CA ALA A 166 -3.21 17.64 2.63
C ALA A 166 -1.87 17.59 3.40
N TYR A 167 -1.75 18.31 4.53
CA TYR A 167 -0.62 18.20 5.45
C TYR A 167 -0.60 16.83 6.18
N GLN A 168 -1.77 16.35 6.63
CA GLN A 168 -1.91 15.05 7.28
C GLN A 168 -1.47 13.90 6.35
N ALA A 169 -1.92 13.92 5.10
CA ALA A 169 -1.57 12.89 4.11
C ALA A 169 -0.06 12.81 3.83
N ARG A 170 0.66 13.92 3.99
CA ARG A 170 2.13 14.02 3.86
C ARG A 170 2.90 13.70 5.15
N SER A 171 2.20 13.40 6.24
CA SER A 171 2.76 13.26 7.60
C SER A 171 3.48 14.52 8.10
N GLU A 172 3.03 15.70 7.70
CA GLU A 172 3.66 16.99 8.01
C GLU A 172 2.97 17.69 9.20
N GLY A 173 2.98 17.03 10.37
CA GLY A 173 2.27 17.46 11.59
C GLY A 173 2.54 18.91 12.00
N SER A 174 3.82 19.30 12.14
CA SER A 174 4.19 20.69 12.46
C SER A 174 3.75 21.67 11.37
N GLY A 175 3.97 21.34 10.09
CA GLY A 175 3.65 22.24 8.97
C GLY A 175 2.17 22.62 8.92
N GLY A 176 1.28 21.66 9.13
CA GLY A 176 -0.18 21.91 9.17
C GLY A 176 -0.62 22.74 10.37
N LEU A 177 -0.05 22.50 11.55
CA LEU A 177 -0.35 23.25 12.77
C LEU A 177 0.17 24.70 12.69
N ASP A 178 1.40 24.88 12.23
CA ASP A 178 2.05 26.18 12.12
C ASP A 178 1.33 27.03 11.03
N TRP A 179 0.96 26.42 9.89
CA TRP A 179 0.14 27.09 8.89
C TRP A 179 -1.23 27.51 9.45
N PHE A 180 -1.94 26.62 10.15
CA PHE A 180 -3.25 26.95 10.72
C PHE A 180 -3.17 28.12 11.71
N ALA A 181 -2.08 28.22 12.47
CA ALA A 181 -1.82 29.33 13.38
C ALA A 181 -1.63 30.68 12.68
N THR A 182 -1.27 30.70 11.39
CA THR A 182 -1.19 31.95 10.59
C THR A 182 -2.56 32.50 10.18
N LEU A 183 -3.62 31.70 10.20
CA LEU A 183 -4.96 32.14 9.81
C LEU A 183 -5.54 33.13 10.84
N PRO A 184 -6.38 34.09 10.43
CA PRO A 184 -7.08 34.98 11.35
C PRO A 184 -7.83 34.22 12.45
N VAL A 185 -7.79 34.71 13.69
CA VAL A 185 -8.40 34.05 14.86
C VAL A 185 -9.87 33.70 14.64
N ALA A 186 -10.64 34.57 13.98
CA ALA A 186 -12.04 34.30 13.63
C ALA A 186 -12.19 33.11 12.65
N GLN A 187 -11.29 32.96 11.69
CA GLN A 187 -11.27 31.83 10.76
C GLN A 187 -10.87 30.54 11.48
N GLN A 188 -9.85 30.59 12.36
CA GLN A 188 -9.48 29.45 13.21
C GLN A 188 -10.65 28.98 14.10
N GLN A 189 -11.35 29.91 14.74
CA GLN A 189 -12.51 29.63 15.58
C GLN A 189 -13.70 29.09 14.78
N SER A 190 -13.92 29.58 13.55
CA SER A 190 -14.93 29.06 12.64
C SER A 190 -14.60 27.63 12.21
N ALA A 191 -13.36 27.39 11.78
CA ALA A 191 -12.89 26.09 11.31
C ALA A 191 -12.97 25.02 12.41
N LYS A 192 -12.56 25.35 13.65
CA LYS A 192 -12.65 24.45 14.82
C LYS A 192 -14.08 24.03 15.21
N LYS A 193 -15.14 24.63 14.65
CA LYS A 193 -16.53 24.16 14.82
C LYS A 193 -16.87 22.98 13.91
N GLN A 194 -16.10 22.76 12.84
CA GLN A 194 -16.31 21.63 11.94
C GLN A 194 -15.57 20.40 12.50
N ALA A 195 -16.28 19.29 12.71
CA ALA A 195 -15.71 18.08 13.31
C ALA A 195 -14.48 17.56 12.56
N ARG A 196 -14.47 17.60 11.22
CA ARG A 196 -13.32 17.15 10.41
C ARG A 196 -12.04 17.93 10.71
N VAL A 197 -12.13 19.26 10.84
CA VAL A 197 -11.00 20.12 11.24
C VAL A 197 -10.49 19.75 12.62
N GLY A 198 -11.38 19.48 13.58
CA GLY A 198 -11.00 19.04 14.93
C GLY A 198 -10.20 17.74 14.91
N VAL A 199 -10.73 16.71 14.23
CA VAL A 199 -10.08 15.40 14.07
C VAL A 199 -8.71 15.54 13.39
N THR A 200 -8.63 16.27 12.27
CA THR A 200 -7.36 16.44 11.54
C THR A 200 -6.33 17.24 12.33
N LEU A 201 -6.73 18.29 13.07
CA LEU A 201 -5.80 19.02 13.94
C LEU A 201 -5.22 18.11 15.04
N ASP A 202 -6.04 17.24 15.63
CA ASP A 202 -5.57 16.30 16.66
C ASP A 202 -4.66 15.21 16.09
N GLN A 203 -4.94 14.77 14.85
CA GLN A 203 -4.06 13.87 14.10
C GLN A 203 -2.73 14.54 13.72
N LEU A 204 -2.73 15.82 13.36
CA LEU A 204 -1.49 16.58 13.12
C LEU A 204 -0.65 16.76 14.41
N VAL A 205 -1.30 16.91 15.57
CA VAL A 205 -0.60 16.92 16.87
C VAL A 205 0.04 15.56 17.17
N LEU A 206 -0.66 14.45 16.89
CA LEU A 206 -0.10 13.10 17.01
C LEU A 206 1.12 12.91 16.11
N ILE A 207 0.99 13.20 14.81
CA ILE A 207 2.08 13.10 13.83
C ILE A 207 3.30 13.95 14.25
N LYS A 208 3.07 15.14 14.82
CA LYS A 208 4.14 16.00 15.36
C LYS A 208 4.86 15.34 16.54
N ALA A 209 4.12 14.73 17.47
CA ALA A 209 4.68 14.02 18.62
C ALA A 209 5.49 12.77 18.20
N GLU A 210 4.98 11.99 17.25
CA GLU A 210 5.68 10.84 16.68
C GLU A 210 6.98 11.23 15.98
N THR A 211 6.94 12.30 15.18
CA THR A 211 8.13 12.86 14.50
C THR A 211 9.18 13.31 15.51
N ALA A 212 8.76 13.88 16.64
CA ALA A 212 9.64 14.27 17.75
C ALA A 212 10.11 13.09 18.62
N LYS A 213 9.51 11.89 18.46
CA LYS A 213 9.71 10.70 19.31
C LYS A 213 9.46 10.96 20.80
N ASP A 214 8.48 11.81 21.08
CA ASP A 214 8.05 12.13 22.44
C ASP A 214 6.92 11.17 22.86
N ASP A 215 7.28 10.07 23.51
CA ASP A 215 6.34 9.04 23.97
C ASP A 215 5.18 9.64 24.81
N ILE A 216 5.45 10.66 25.64
CA ILE A 216 4.44 11.27 26.51
C ILE A 216 3.45 12.10 25.69
N ALA A 217 3.95 12.88 24.72
CA ALA A 217 3.10 13.62 23.81
C ALA A 217 2.30 12.70 22.87
N VAL A 218 2.89 11.58 22.41
CA VAL A 218 2.20 10.55 21.61
C VAL A 218 1.05 9.94 22.41
N ILE A 219 1.26 9.54 23.67
CA ILE A 219 0.19 9.01 24.54
C ILE A 219 -0.97 10.02 24.63
N ALA A 220 -0.67 11.27 24.98
CA ALA A 220 -1.69 12.30 25.16
C ALA A 220 -2.47 12.62 23.86
N ALA A 221 -1.78 12.71 22.74
CA ALA A 221 -2.38 12.96 21.43
C ALA A 221 -3.22 11.75 20.95
N ALA A 222 -2.69 10.54 21.06
CA ALA A 222 -3.38 9.31 20.66
C ALA A 222 -4.65 9.10 21.48
N GLN A 223 -4.65 9.35 22.79
CA GLN A 223 -5.88 9.32 23.61
C GLN A 223 -6.94 10.30 23.09
N LYS A 224 -6.54 11.53 22.69
CA LYS A 224 -7.45 12.55 22.17
C LYS A 224 -8.04 12.17 20.82
N VAL A 225 -7.25 11.56 19.94
CA VAL A 225 -7.70 11.06 18.63
C VAL A 225 -8.59 9.81 18.80
N LEU A 226 -8.24 8.88 19.69
CA LEU A 226 -9.02 7.66 19.97
C LEU A 226 -10.37 7.92 20.64
N ALA A 227 -10.55 9.07 21.30
CA ALA A 227 -11.83 9.52 21.86
C ALA A 227 -12.85 9.96 20.79
N GLN A 228 -12.42 10.11 19.53
CA GLN A 228 -13.25 10.56 18.40
C GLN A 228 -13.64 9.38 17.49
N ASP A 229 -14.62 9.58 16.61
CA ASP A 229 -14.88 8.62 15.54
C ASP A 229 -13.89 8.85 14.38
N ILE A 230 -12.91 7.95 14.32
CA ILE A 230 -11.81 7.94 13.35
C ILE A 230 -11.89 6.74 12.39
N GLY A 231 -12.98 5.96 12.45
CA GLY A 231 -13.22 4.78 11.62
C GLY A 231 -11.99 3.88 11.47
N CYS A 232 -11.62 3.58 10.23
CA CYS A 232 -10.51 2.70 9.87
C CYS A 232 -9.13 3.14 10.35
N GLN A 233 -8.96 4.35 10.89
CA GLN A 233 -7.69 4.81 11.48
C GLN A 233 -7.48 4.31 12.91
N ARG A 234 -8.51 3.74 13.56
CA ARG A 234 -8.46 3.29 14.96
C ARG A 234 -7.33 2.31 15.30
N PRO A 235 -7.03 1.25 14.53
CA PRO A 235 -5.92 0.35 14.86
C PRO A 235 -4.57 1.08 14.89
N TYR A 236 -4.21 1.83 13.84
CA TYR A 236 -2.91 2.51 13.78
C TYR A 236 -2.71 3.50 14.94
N VAL A 237 -3.71 4.31 15.28
CA VAL A 237 -3.63 5.24 16.41
C VAL A 237 -3.50 4.50 17.76
N LEU A 238 -4.09 3.31 17.87
CA LEU A 238 -3.94 2.46 19.05
C LEU A 238 -2.58 1.74 19.09
N ASP A 239 -2.00 1.36 17.95
CA ASP A 239 -0.63 0.82 17.87
C ASP A 239 0.39 1.88 18.35
N HIS A 240 0.22 3.15 17.95
CA HIS A 240 1.05 4.26 18.46
C HIS A 240 0.92 4.40 19.99
N LEU A 241 -0.28 4.21 20.56
CA LEU A 241 -0.51 4.22 22.00
C LEU A 241 0.08 2.99 22.71
N LEU A 242 -0.02 1.80 22.10
CA LEU A 242 0.55 0.56 22.63
C LEU A 242 2.07 0.65 22.74
N ALA A 243 2.74 1.09 21.67
CA ALA A 243 4.20 1.24 21.63
C ALA A 243 4.72 2.35 22.55
N SER A 244 4.16 3.57 22.47
CA SER A 244 4.61 4.69 23.34
C SER A 244 4.37 4.44 24.83
N SER A 245 3.36 3.63 25.18
CA SER A 245 3.06 3.29 26.57
C SER A 245 3.94 2.19 27.18
N GLU A 246 4.83 1.54 26.43
CA GLU A 246 5.67 0.42 26.91
C GLU A 246 6.46 0.72 28.19
N LYS A 247 6.96 1.95 28.32
CA LYS A 247 7.82 2.39 29.44
C LYS A 247 7.03 2.87 30.66
N LEU A 248 5.70 2.94 30.58
CA LEU A 248 4.87 3.36 31.72
C LEU A 248 4.86 2.32 32.84
N PRO A 249 4.67 2.72 34.11
CA PRO A 249 4.40 1.78 35.20
C PRO A 249 3.22 0.86 34.86
N ALA A 250 3.36 -0.44 35.10
CA ALA A 250 2.43 -1.46 34.61
C ALA A 250 0.94 -1.19 34.97
N ALA A 251 0.66 -0.68 36.17
CA ALA A 251 -0.69 -0.32 36.60
C ALA A 251 -1.26 0.89 35.83
N ALA A 252 -0.43 1.87 35.48
CA ALA A 252 -0.81 3.02 34.66
C ALA A 252 -1.03 2.58 33.21
N ARG A 253 -0.12 1.78 32.64
CA ARG A 253 -0.26 1.20 31.28
C ARG A 253 -1.55 0.39 31.17
N LYS A 254 -1.83 -0.49 32.14
CA LYS A 254 -3.06 -1.31 32.15
C LYS A 254 -4.32 -0.46 32.20
N THR A 255 -4.35 0.59 33.04
CA THR A 255 -5.48 1.53 33.11
C THR A 255 -5.70 2.28 31.79
N LEU A 256 -4.62 2.79 31.20
CA LEU A 256 -4.61 3.51 29.92
C LEU A 256 -5.18 2.66 28.78
N LEU A 257 -4.69 1.41 28.66
CA LEU A 257 -5.07 0.49 27.59
C LEU A 257 -6.47 -0.11 27.81
N ALA A 258 -6.88 -0.38 29.05
CA ALA A 258 -8.19 -0.97 29.35
C ALA A 258 -9.36 -0.10 28.85
N ALA A 259 -9.19 1.23 28.81
CA ALA A 259 -10.16 2.16 28.24
C ALA A 259 -10.42 1.94 26.73
N GLN A 260 -9.47 1.32 26.00
CA GLN A 260 -9.55 1.13 24.55
C GLN A 260 -10.18 -0.21 24.13
N ARG A 261 -10.30 -1.19 25.03
CA ARG A 261 -10.87 -2.52 24.71
C ARG A 261 -12.28 -2.41 24.14
N LYS A 262 -13.23 -1.84 24.89
CA LYS A 262 -14.63 -1.72 24.43
C LYS A 262 -14.79 -0.93 23.11
N PRO A 263 -14.13 0.24 22.90
CA PRO A 263 -14.12 0.91 21.60
C PRO A 263 -13.57 0.04 20.45
N LEU A 264 -12.47 -0.68 20.68
CA LEU A 264 -11.87 -1.56 19.68
C LEU A 264 -12.77 -2.75 19.35
N ASP A 265 -13.30 -3.44 20.37
CA ASP A 265 -14.27 -4.54 20.21
C ASP A 265 -15.47 -4.08 19.38
N THR A 266 -16.02 -2.90 19.68
CA THR A 266 -17.17 -2.34 18.96
C THR A 266 -16.83 -2.11 17.48
N TYR A 267 -15.66 -1.51 17.19
CA TYR A 267 -15.16 -1.30 15.84
C TYR A 267 -14.95 -2.64 15.09
N VAL A 268 -14.23 -3.59 15.70
CA VAL A 268 -13.94 -4.89 15.08
C VAL A 268 -15.23 -5.68 14.81
N ASN A 269 -16.19 -5.65 15.75
CA ASN A 269 -17.46 -6.37 15.63
C ASN A 269 -18.44 -5.78 14.62
N SER A 270 -18.35 -4.48 14.31
CA SER A 270 -19.29 -3.79 13.43
C SER A 270 -18.73 -3.44 12.04
N GLN A 271 -17.40 -3.29 11.90
CA GLN A 271 -16.76 -2.78 10.68
C GLN A 271 -15.74 -3.73 10.05
N VAL A 272 -15.17 -4.66 10.83
CA VAL A 272 -14.02 -5.47 10.38
C VAL A 272 -14.39 -6.94 10.19
N LEU A 273 -14.79 -7.61 11.27
CA LEU A 273 -15.06 -9.05 11.30
C LEU A 273 -16.54 -9.35 11.02
N VAL A 274 -17.02 -8.79 9.89
CA VAL A 274 -18.39 -8.83 9.37
C VAL A 274 -18.40 -9.33 7.92
N ALA A 275 -19.58 -9.63 7.36
CA ALA A 275 -19.71 -10.18 6.00
C ALA A 275 -19.18 -9.24 4.90
N THR A 276 -19.41 -7.93 5.04
CA THR A 276 -18.90 -6.89 4.15
C THR A 276 -18.16 -5.85 5.01
N PRO A 277 -16.83 -5.97 5.17
CA PRO A 277 -16.05 -5.04 5.99
C PRO A 277 -16.09 -3.62 5.42
N ALA A 278 -16.24 -2.62 6.29
CA ALA A 278 -16.23 -1.20 5.93
C ALA A 278 -14.81 -0.63 5.80
N CYS A 279 -13.80 -1.39 6.20
CA CYS A 279 -12.39 -1.03 6.12
C CYS A 279 -11.62 -2.04 5.26
N ALA A 280 -10.73 -1.51 4.42
CA ALA A 280 -9.86 -2.32 3.57
C ALA A 280 -8.90 -3.18 4.41
N ASP A 281 -8.16 -2.54 5.31
CA ASP A 281 -7.32 -3.23 6.29
C ASP A 281 -8.18 -3.88 7.41
N GLN A 282 -8.25 -5.20 7.38
CA GLN A 282 -8.76 -6.02 8.49
C GLN A 282 -7.64 -6.60 9.36
N ARG A 283 -6.41 -6.64 8.85
CA ARG A 283 -5.24 -7.26 9.48
C ARG A 283 -4.82 -6.46 10.70
N SER A 284 -4.57 -5.16 10.56
CA SER A 284 -4.11 -4.33 11.67
C SER A 284 -5.15 -4.33 12.78
N ALA A 285 -6.44 -4.19 12.45
CA ALA A 285 -7.53 -4.30 13.42
C ALA A 285 -7.51 -5.60 14.25
N VAL A 286 -7.28 -6.77 13.63
CA VAL A 286 -7.15 -8.04 14.36
C VAL A 286 -5.87 -8.09 15.19
N LEU A 287 -4.73 -7.66 14.64
CA LEU A 287 -3.43 -7.71 15.34
C LEU A 287 -3.37 -6.75 16.54
N THR A 288 -3.89 -5.52 16.40
CA THR A 288 -4.03 -4.55 17.49
C THR A 288 -4.93 -5.09 18.60
N SER A 289 -6.02 -5.82 18.27
CA SER A 289 -6.86 -6.48 19.29
C SER A 289 -6.07 -7.53 20.08
N VAL A 290 -5.30 -8.37 19.40
CA VAL A 290 -4.45 -9.39 20.04
C VAL A 290 -3.42 -8.72 20.96
N GLU A 291 -2.72 -7.69 20.47
CA GLU A 291 -1.70 -6.99 21.26
C GLU A 291 -2.30 -6.25 22.46
N LEU A 292 -3.46 -5.62 22.29
CA LEU A 292 -4.19 -4.99 23.40
C LEU A 292 -4.56 -6.01 24.48
N ASP A 293 -5.09 -7.16 24.10
CA ASP A 293 -5.50 -8.20 25.05
C ASP A 293 -4.29 -8.85 25.74
N GLU A 294 -3.21 -9.11 25.01
CA GLU A 294 -1.93 -9.53 25.59
C GLU A 294 -1.38 -8.51 26.60
N ALA A 295 -1.39 -7.21 26.27
CA ALA A 295 -0.95 -6.13 27.15
C ALA A 295 -1.83 -5.94 28.40
N LEU A 296 -3.10 -6.36 28.33
CA LEU A 296 -4.01 -6.41 29.48
C LEU A 296 -3.87 -7.70 30.31
N GLY A 297 -3.14 -8.70 29.80
CA GLY A 297 -2.89 -10.00 30.44
C GLY A 297 -3.94 -11.07 30.12
N ASP A 298 -4.68 -10.91 29.03
CA ASP A 298 -5.86 -11.70 28.67
C ASP A 298 -5.60 -12.56 27.42
N GLN A 299 -4.77 -13.59 27.60
CA GLN A 299 -4.39 -14.50 26.52
C GLN A 299 -5.60 -15.24 25.91
N ALA A 300 -6.67 -15.43 26.67
CA ALA A 300 -7.88 -16.12 26.19
C ALA A 300 -8.65 -15.26 25.17
N ALA A 301 -8.79 -13.95 25.43
CA ALA A 301 -9.37 -13.00 24.48
C ALA A 301 -8.50 -12.88 23.20
N ALA A 302 -7.16 -12.80 23.38
CA ALA A 302 -6.19 -12.73 22.29
C ALA A 302 -6.27 -13.94 21.33
N THR A 303 -6.36 -15.17 21.85
CA THR A 303 -6.60 -16.35 21.00
C THR A 303 -8.00 -16.36 20.39
N ALA A 304 -9.04 -15.98 21.14
CA ALA A 304 -10.41 -16.01 20.64
C ALA A 304 -10.66 -15.08 19.43
N ILE A 305 -10.00 -13.90 19.40
CA ILE A 305 -10.10 -13.00 18.25
C ILE A 305 -9.36 -13.56 17.02
N LEU A 306 -8.22 -14.23 17.21
CA LEU A 306 -7.49 -14.93 16.14
C LEU A 306 -8.30 -16.11 15.59
N ASP A 307 -8.89 -16.96 16.44
CA ASP A 307 -9.75 -18.07 16.03
C ASP A 307 -10.90 -17.61 15.15
N ARG A 308 -11.57 -16.53 15.54
CA ARG A 308 -12.65 -15.93 14.76
C ARG A 308 -12.14 -15.38 13.42
N ALA A 309 -11.05 -14.61 13.42
CA ALA A 309 -10.49 -14.04 12.19
C ALA A 309 -10.04 -15.14 11.21
N ILE A 310 -9.39 -16.20 11.71
CA ILE A 310 -9.03 -17.41 10.96
C ILE A 310 -10.28 -18.07 10.35
N THR A 311 -11.32 -18.28 11.17
CA THR A 311 -12.57 -18.94 10.75
C THR A 311 -13.30 -18.16 9.67
N GLN A 312 -13.47 -16.84 9.84
CA GLN A 312 -14.15 -16.00 8.85
C GLN A 312 -13.33 -15.85 7.55
N THR A 313 -11.99 -15.74 7.65
CA THR A 313 -11.13 -15.67 6.46
C THR A 313 -11.18 -16.97 5.66
N ARG A 314 -11.23 -18.13 6.33
CA ARG A 314 -11.46 -19.44 5.69
C ARG A 314 -12.81 -19.53 4.99
N GLN A 315 -13.89 -19.10 5.65
CA GLN A 315 -15.23 -19.11 5.07
C GLN A 315 -15.30 -18.26 3.79
N ARG A 316 -14.58 -17.13 3.74
CA ARG A 316 -14.53 -16.23 2.56
C ARG A 316 -13.66 -16.76 1.42
N LEU A 317 -12.50 -17.35 1.72
CA LEU A 317 -11.62 -17.96 0.70
C LEU A 317 -12.16 -19.28 0.14
N GLY A 318 -12.90 -20.04 0.97
CA GLY A 318 -13.34 -21.38 0.64
C GLY A 318 -12.18 -22.28 0.21
N ASN A 319 -12.37 -22.98 -0.91
CA ASN A 319 -11.33 -23.84 -1.50
C ASN A 319 -10.45 -23.11 -2.54
N ASN A 320 -10.70 -21.84 -2.83
CA ASN A 320 -9.97 -21.08 -3.85
C ASN A 320 -9.07 -20.03 -3.20
N LEU A 321 -7.85 -20.41 -2.82
CA LEU A 321 -6.89 -19.48 -2.25
C LEU A 321 -6.50 -18.35 -3.21
N ALA A 322 -6.62 -18.57 -4.52
CA ALA A 322 -6.33 -17.56 -5.54
C ALA A 322 -7.46 -16.52 -5.72
N SER A 323 -8.62 -16.69 -5.07
CA SER A 323 -9.76 -15.75 -5.17
C SER A 323 -9.46 -14.36 -4.61
N ASP A 324 -8.70 -14.29 -3.52
CA ASP A 324 -8.32 -13.03 -2.88
C ASP A 324 -6.96 -13.18 -2.17
N ARG A 325 -5.92 -12.57 -2.77
CA ARG A 325 -4.55 -12.63 -2.24
C ARG A 325 -4.36 -11.84 -0.94
N ASN A 326 -5.15 -10.78 -0.73
CA ASN A 326 -5.10 -10.01 0.51
C ASN A 326 -5.60 -10.87 1.68
N LEU A 327 -6.78 -11.50 1.53
CA LEU A 327 -7.32 -12.42 2.53
C LEU A 327 -6.44 -13.66 2.71
N ALA A 328 -5.86 -14.21 1.64
CA ALA A 328 -4.96 -15.35 1.73
C ALA A 328 -3.68 -15.02 2.55
N ASP A 329 -3.08 -13.84 2.36
CA ASP A 329 -1.95 -13.42 3.21
C ASP A 329 -2.40 -13.04 4.64
N ASN A 330 -3.62 -12.56 4.85
CA ASN A 330 -4.17 -12.32 6.19
C ASN A 330 -4.29 -13.62 6.98
N LEU A 331 -4.82 -14.70 6.38
CA LEU A 331 -4.89 -16.02 7.04
C LEU A 331 -3.48 -16.53 7.42
N ARG A 332 -2.49 -16.35 6.55
CA ARG A 332 -1.08 -16.69 6.86
C ARG A 332 -0.57 -15.92 8.08
N ILE A 333 -0.85 -14.62 8.16
CA ILE A 333 -0.47 -13.77 9.30
C ILE A 333 -1.17 -14.18 10.58
N TYR A 334 -2.47 -14.50 10.56
CA TYR A 334 -3.19 -14.92 11.76
C TYR A 334 -2.69 -16.28 12.29
N LEU A 335 -2.47 -17.26 11.41
CA LEU A 335 -1.86 -18.55 11.77
C LEU A 335 -0.45 -18.38 12.35
N GLN A 336 0.33 -17.44 11.82
CA GLN A 336 1.65 -17.09 12.33
C GLN A 336 1.57 -16.40 13.71
N ARG A 337 0.63 -15.46 13.90
CA ARG A 337 0.45 -14.73 15.17
C ARG A 337 0.00 -15.65 16.30
N ASP A 338 -0.88 -16.60 16.00
CA ASP A 338 -1.37 -17.62 16.93
C ASP A 338 -0.46 -18.86 17.04
N LYS A 339 0.72 -18.82 16.42
CA LYS A 339 1.78 -19.87 16.52
C LYS A 339 1.31 -21.27 16.09
N ARG A 340 0.36 -21.37 15.15
CA ARG A 340 -0.15 -22.66 14.63
C ARG A 340 0.79 -23.28 13.59
N THR A 341 2.04 -23.56 13.98
CA THR A 341 3.14 -23.85 13.06
C THR A 341 2.86 -24.97 12.06
N ALA A 342 2.31 -26.11 12.48
CA ALA A 342 2.03 -27.23 11.56
C ALA A 342 0.94 -26.91 10.52
N GLU A 343 -0.06 -26.12 10.92
CA GLU A 343 -1.16 -25.65 10.09
C GLU A 343 -0.69 -24.55 9.12
N LEU A 344 0.19 -23.66 9.60
CA LEU A 344 0.87 -22.65 8.79
C LEU A 344 1.79 -23.27 7.73
N ASP A 345 2.57 -24.30 8.07
CA ASP A 345 3.45 -25.00 7.13
C ASP A 345 2.67 -25.63 5.97
N ASP A 346 1.53 -26.27 6.27
CA ASP A 346 0.64 -26.79 5.25
C ASP A 346 -0.02 -25.69 4.41
N TYR A 347 -0.47 -24.63 5.07
CA TYR A 347 -1.07 -23.48 4.39
C TYR A 347 -0.08 -22.76 3.48
N GLN A 348 1.19 -22.60 3.88
CA GLN A 348 2.22 -21.97 3.05
C GLN A 348 2.53 -22.77 1.79
N ARG A 349 2.57 -24.12 1.85
CA ARG A 349 2.70 -24.96 0.64
C ARG A 349 1.50 -24.78 -0.30
N LYS A 350 0.28 -24.66 0.25
CA LYS A 350 -0.93 -24.38 -0.54
C LYS A 350 -0.91 -22.98 -1.17
N LEU A 351 -0.39 -21.96 -0.48
CA LEU A 351 -0.18 -20.61 -1.05
C LEU A 351 0.84 -20.62 -2.19
N ILE A 352 1.96 -21.32 -2.04
CA ILE A 352 2.98 -21.46 -3.10
C ILE A 352 2.40 -22.13 -4.35
N ALA A 353 1.55 -23.15 -4.18
CA ALA A 353 0.84 -23.79 -5.28
C ALA A 353 -0.23 -22.90 -5.93
N ALA A 354 -0.92 -22.06 -5.14
CA ALA A 354 -1.94 -21.13 -5.65
C ALA A 354 -1.33 -19.91 -6.37
N TYR A 355 -0.10 -19.51 -6.01
CA TYR A 355 0.59 -18.33 -6.55
C TYR A 355 2.00 -18.68 -7.06
N PRO A 356 2.14 -19.55 -8.08
CA PRO A 356 3.45 -20.09 -8.51
C PRO A 356 4.39 -19.05 -9.16
N ASN A 357 3.86 -17.90 -9.57
CA ASN A 357 4.63 -16.77 -10.09
C ASN A 357 5.01 -15.74 -9.01
N ASP A 358 4.49 -15.87 -7.78
CA ASP A 358 4.85 -15.02 -6.66
C ASP A 358 6.06 -15.59 -5.91
N TYR A 359 7.20 -14.90 -5.97
CA TYR A 359 8.38 -15.29 -5.22
C TYR A 359 8.18 -15.21 -3.70
N VAL A 360 7.24 -14.39 -3.22
CA VAL A 360 7.15 -13.99 -1.82
C VAL A 360 6.75 -15.16 -0.91
N TYR A 361 5.78 -15.99 -1.30
CA TYR A 361 5.40 -17.15 -0.47
C TYR A 361 6.51 -18.22 -0.43
N ALA A 362 7.16 -18.51 -1.56
CA ALA A 362 8.26 -19.45 -1.63
C ALA A 362 9.48 -18.96 -0.84
N TYR A 363 9.79 -17.66 -0.91
CA TYR A 363 10.82 -17.00 -0.11
C TYR A 363 10.51 -17.04 1.39
N ARG A 364 9.28 -16.64 1.79
CA ARG A 364 8.86 -16.63 3.20
C ARG A 364 8.92 -18.03 3.81
N TYR A 365 8.42 -19.05 3.10
CA TYR A 365 8.46 -20.43 3.60
C TYR A 365 9.88 -21.00 3.63
N GLY A 366 10.65 -20.82 2.55
CA GLY A 366 12.05 -21.22 2.49
C GLY A 366 12.88 -20.59 3.60
N ARG A 367 12.69 -19.29 3.87
CA ARG A 367 13.31 -18.62 5.02
C ARG A 367 12.86 -19.23 6.35
N SER A 368 11.57 -19.49 6.58
CA SER A 368 11.12 -20.10 7.84
C SER A 368 11.71 -21.50 8.07
N LEU A 369 12.01 -22.24 6.99
CA LEU A 369 12.72 -23.52 7.08
C LEU A 369 14.20 -23.35 7.43
N VAL A 370 14.89 -22.31 6.92
CA VAL A 370 16.25 -21.95 7.37
C VAL A 370 16.25 -21.54 8.85
N ASP A 371 15.35 -20.63 9.24
CA ASP A 371 15.21 -20.14 10.61
C ASP A 371 14.84 -21.29 11.59
N ALA A 372 14.17 -22.35 11.11
CA ALA A 372 13.84 -23.58 11.85
C ALA A 372 14.90 -24.70 11.79
N GLY A 373 16.10 -24.44 11.25
CA GLY A 373 17.18 -25.43 11.19
C GLY A 373 16.99 -26.56 10.17
N LYS A 374 16.16 -26.34 9.13
CA LYS A 374 15.87 -27.28 8.04
C LYS A 374 16.41 -26.77 6.69
N PRO A 375 17.72 -26.55 6.52
CA PRO A 375 18.29 -25.93 5.33
C PRO A 375 18.13 -26.78 4.06
N ALA A 376 18.09 -28.11 4.17
CA ALA A 376 17.83 -29.00 3.03
C ALA A 376 16.42 -28.78 2.45
N ASP A 377 15.40 -28.76 3.32
CA ASP A 377 14.00 -28.53 2.94
C ASP A 377 13.77 -27.11 2.41
N ALA A 378 14.57 -26.14 2.87
CA ALA A 378 14.47 -24.75 2.45
C ALA A 378 14.91 -24.50 1.00
N LEU A 379 15.96 -25.18 0.53
CA LEU A 379 16.63 -24.87 -0.73
C LEU A 379 15.74 -24.96 -1.99
N PRO A 380 14.81 -25.93 -2.14
CA PRO A 380 13.87 -25.97 -3.26
C PRO A 380 13.01 -24.70 -3.33
N TYR A 381 12.39 -24.28 -2.21
CA TYR A 381 11.52 -23.10 -2.17
C TYR A 381 12.30 -21.80 -2.36
N LEU A 382 13.51 -21.70 -1.78
CA LEU A 382 14.38 -20.54 -2.00
C LEU A 382 14.90 -20.47 -3.44
N THR A 383 15.05 -21.60 -4.13
CA THR A 383 15.42 -21.62 -5.56
C THR A 383 14.23 -21.19 -6.43
N GLN A 384 13.03 -21.75 -6.20
CA GLN A 384 11.79 -21.29 -6.85
C GLN A 384 11.57 -19.78 -6.67
N ALA A 385 11.87 -19.24 -5.48
CA ALA A 385 11.81 -17.80 -5.24
C ALA A 385 12.89 -17.02 -6.02
N ALA A 386 14.10 -17.55 -6.15
CA ALA A 386 15.19 -16.88 -6.86
C ALA A 386 14.88 -16.71 -8.35
N ASP A 387 14.22 -17.69 -8.97
CA ASP A 387 13.82 -17.66 -10.39
C ASP A 387 12.78 -16.57 -10.72
N LYS A 388 12.10 -16.03 -9.69
CA LYS A 388 11.04 -15.02 -9.80
C LYS A 388 11.37 -13.68 -9.14
N ALA A 389 12.39 -13.65 -8.27
CA ALA A 389 12.83 -12.45 -7.59
C ALA A 389 13.55 -11.47 -8.55
N TYR A 390 13.42 -10.18 -8.27
CA TYR A 390 14.02 -9.07 -9.03
C TYR A 390 14.51 -7.97 -8.07
N GLY A 391 15.24 -6.97 -8.59
CA GLY A 391 15.71 -5.84 -7.79
C GLY A 391 16.47 -6.23 -6.51
N ALA A 392 16.22 -5.51 -5.42
CA ALA A 392 16.79 -5.81 -4.10
C ALA A 392 16.42 -7.21 -3.57
N ASN A 393 15.29 -7.76 -4.00
CA ASN A 393 14.78 -9.04 -3.52
C ASN A 393 15.64 -10.24 -3.97
N ARG A 394 16.38 -10.14 -5.09
CA ARG A 394 17.35 -11.18 -5.49
C ARG A 394 18.45 -11.38 -4.44
N LEU A 395 18.99 -10.27 -3.90
CA LEU A 395 20.00 -10.30 -2.85
C LEU A 395 19.43 -10.85 -1.54
N ALA A 396 18.17 -10.53 -1.21
CA ALA A 396 17.49 -11.06 -0.02
C ALA A 396 17.23 -12.59 -0.11
N VAL A 397 16.84 -13.09 -1.28
CA VAL A 397 16.69 -14.54 -1.51
C VAL A 397 18.07 -15.23 -1.51
N ALA A 398 19.07 -14.65 -2.17
CA ALA A 398 20.44 -15.16 -2.18
C ALA A 398 21.02 -15.29 -0.76
N LEU A 399 20.81 -14.29 0.11
CA LEU A 399 21.21 -14.32 1.52
C LEU A 399 20.69 -15.57 2.26
N GLN A 400 19.41 -15.92 2.07
CA GLN A 400 18.83 -17.11 2.72
C GLN A 400 19.34 -18.41 2.09
N ARG A 401 19.61 -18.43 0.78
CA ARG A 401 20.24 -19.58 0.10
C ARG A 401 21.68 -19.80 0.58
N VAL A 402 22.46 -18.73 0.76
CA VAL A 402 23.82 -18.79 1.34
C VAL A 402 23.78 -19.38 2.75
N LYS A 403 22.89 -18.90 3.62
CA LYS A 403 22.67 -19.47 4.96
C LYS A 403 22.37 -20.98 4.90
N ALA A 404 21.44 -21.37 4.03
CA ALA A 404 21.08 -22.78 3.86
C ALA A 404 22.26 -23.63 3.35
N LEU A 405 23.01 -23.15 2.36
CA LEU A 405 24.18 -23.86 1.81
C LEU A 405 25.30 -23.99 2.84
N LYS A 406 25.64 -22.93 3.58
CA LYS A 406 26.62 -22.97 4.68
C LYS A 406 26.22 -23.94 5.79
N ALA A 407 24.95 -23.94 6.19
CA ALA A 407 24.41 -24.89 7.18
C ALA A 407 24.42 -26.35 6.71
N LEU A 408 24.58 -26.59 5.40
CA LEU A 408 24.81 -27.91 4.78
C LEU A 408 26.28 -28.16 4.44
N HIS A 409 27.20 -27.32 4.90
CA HIS A 409 28.64 -27.34 4.60
C HIS A 409 29.01 -27.19 3.11
N ARG A 410 28.09 -26.66 2.28
CA ARG A 410 28.25 -26.43 0.83
C ARG A 410 28.84 -25.04 0.54
N ASN A 411 30.00 -24.76 1.15
CA ASN A 411 30.59 -23.41 1.18
C ASN A 411 30.97 -22.87 -0.20
N ASP A 412 31.50 -23.71 -1.09
CA ASP A 412 31.90 -23.29 -2.45
C ASP A 412 30.68 -22.89 -3.30
N GLU A 413 29.56 -23.60 -3.16
CA GLU A 413 28.30 -23.26 -3.81
C GLU A 413 27.69 -21.98 -3.21
N ALA A 414 27.79 -21.80 -1.89
CA ALA A 414 27.34 -20.59 -1.21
C ALA A 414 28.12 -19.36 -1.71
N LYS A 415 29.45 -19.49 -1.83
CA LYS A 415 30.32 -18.45 -2.38
C LYS A 415 29.96 -18.14 -3.83
N LYS A 416 29.92 -19.14 -4.71
CA LYS A 416 29.60 -18.95 -6.13
C LYS A 416 28.25 -18.23 -6.31
N LEU A 417 27.21 -18.71 -5.64
CA LEU A 417 25.88 -18.10 -5.70
C LEU A 417 25.89 -16.62 -5.28
N ALA A 418 26.64 -16.30 -4.22
CA ALA A 418 26.71 -14.94 -3.74
C ALA A 418 27.53 -14.04 -4.67
N ASP A 419 28.66 -14.52 -5.20
CA ASP A 419 29.48 -13.79 -6.18
C ASP A 419 28.64 -13.46 -7.42
N ASP A 420 27.93 -14.44 -8.01
CA ASP A 420 27.03 -14.25 -9.17
C ASP A 420 25.96 -13.15 -8.93
N VAL A 421 25.31 -13.15 -7.75
CA VAL A 421 24.25 -12.16 -7.42
C VAL A 421 24.84 -10.80 -7.00
N LEU A 422 26.02 -10.77 -6.38
CA LEU A 422 26.73 -9.53 -6.03
C LEU A 422 27.22 -8.80 -7.27
N GLU A 423 27.72 -9.51 -8.29
CA GLU A 423 28.04 -8.93 -9.59
C GLU A 423 26.78 -8.42 -10.28
N THR A 424 25.76 -9.27 -10.42
CA THR A 424 24.56 -8.96 -11.20
C THR A 424 23.67 -7.87 -10.58
N ASN A 425 23.59 -7.78 -9.25
CA ASN A 425 22.63 -6.89 -8.56
C ASN A 425 23.24 -6.01 -7.47
N GLY A 426 24.44 -6.32 -6.97
CA GLY A 426 25.07 -5.61 -5.85
C GLY A 426 25.30 -4.10 -6.06
N PRO A 427 25.71 -3.61 -7.26
CA PRO A 427 26.01 -2.19 -7.47
C PRO A 427 24.85 -1.23 -7.19
N TRP A 428 23.60 -1.66 -7.37
CA TRP A 428 22.41 -0.80 -7.17
C TRP A 428 21.81 -0.88 -5.76
N PHE A 429 22.19 -1.88 -4.97
CA PHE A 429 21.59 -2.18 -3.66
C PHE A 429 22.67 -2.42 -2.59
N PRO A 430 23.50 -1.40 -2.26
CA PRO A 430 24.69 -1.58 -1.43
C PRO A 430 24.39 -2.17 -0.05
N LYS A 431 23.30 -1.77 0.60
CA LYS A 431 22.89 -2.29 1.92
C LYS A 431 22.62 -3.81 1.89
N GLN A 432 21.93 -4.30 0.86
CA GLN A 432 21.61 -5.70 0.66
C GLN A 432 22.86 -6.49 0.22
N ALA A 433 23.70 -5.89 -0.62
CA ALA A 433 25.00 -6.45 -1.01
C ALA A 433 25.93 -6.64 0.20
N ASP A 434 26.00 -5.67 1.10
CA ASP A 434 26.85 -5.75 2.28
C ASP A 434 26.34 -6.76 3.31
N ALA A 435 25.02 -6.92 3.46
CA ALA A 435 24.43 -8.01 4.24
C ALA A 435 24.80 -9.39 3.69
N LEU A 436 24.78 -9.57 2.36
CA LEU A 436 25.20 -10.81 1.69
C LEU A 436 26.71 -11.09 1.85
N LYS A 437 27.55 -10.06 1.69
CA LYS A 437 29.01 -10.15 1.94
C LYS A 437 29.34 -10.45 3.39
N ALA A 438 28.56 -9.94 4.34
CA ALA A 438 28.74 -10.21 5.76
C ALA A 438 28.41 -11.68 6.07
N GLU A 439 27.31 -12.20 5.53
CA GLU A 439 26.94 -13.61 5.68
C GLU A 439 27.99 -14.55 5.08
N LEU A 440 28.62 -14.23 3.95
CA LEU A 440 29.73 -15.05 3.42
C LEU A 440 30.95 -15.15 4.34
N LYS A 441 31.14 -14.19 5.25
CA LYS A 441 32.30 -14.11 6.16
C LYS A 441 32.04 -14.68 7.55
N ALA A 442 30.77 -14.83 7.93
CA ALA A 442 30.33 -15.42 9.19
C ALA A 442 30.46 -16.96 9.18
#